data_AF-A0A1Y5PHZ1-F1
#
_entry.id   AF-A0A1Y5PHZ1-F1
#
_cell.length_a   1.000
_cell.length_b   1.000
_cell.length_c   1.000
_cell.angle_alpha   90.00
_cell.angle_beta   90.00
_cell.angle_gamma   90.00
#
_symmetry.space_group_name_H-M   'P 1'
#
loop_
_entity.id
_entity.type
_entity.pdbx_description
1 polymer ?
#
loop_
_entity_poly.entity_id
_entity_poly.type
_entity_poly.pdbx_seq_one_letter_code
_entity_poly.pdbx_strand_id
1 'polypeptide(L)' 'MSGTDERQALAEAGEEKGWLRRECDRVDIYLRDRYRVRVIWQGNDAISGASFFDNEWYEGYTRDLAKVRTWLKK' A
#
# COMPACT_ATOMS: atom_id res chain seq x y z
N MET A 1 -15.03 3.70 -19.37
CA MET A 1 -14.13 4.54 -18.55
C MET A 1 -12.92 3.70 -18.22
N SER A 2 -11.76 3.96 -18.83
CA SER A 2 -10.50 3.38 -18.36
C SER A 2 -10.06 4.21 -17.15
N GLY A 3 -10.66 3.93 -15.98
CA GLY A 3 -10.08 4.38 -14.72
C GLY A 3 -8.75 3.67 -14.55
N THR A 4 -7.69 4.42 -14.30
CA THR A 4 -6.37 3.85 -13.97
C THR A 4 -6.54 2.94 -12.75
N ASP A 5 -6.19 1.67 -12.87
CA ASP A 5 -6.21 0.74 -11.73
C ASP A 5 -5.05 1.10 -10.78
N GLU A 6 -5.30 2.06 -9.88
CA GLU A 6 -4.33 2.56 -8.92
C GLU A 6 -3.85 1.45 -7.97
N ARG A 7 -4.72 0.46 -7.69
CA ARG A 7 -4.40 -0.73 -6.90
C ARG A 7 -3.37 -1.59 -7.59
N GLN A 8 -3.57 -1.90 -8.87
CA GLN A 8 -2.60 -2.63 -9.68
C GLN A 8 -1.30 -1.84 -9.84
N ALA A 9 -1.37 -0.54 -10.14
CA ALA A 9 -0.19 0.30 -10.28
C ALA A 9 0.61 0.46 -8.98
N LEU A 10 -0.03 0.41 -7.81
CA LEU A 10 0.67 0.38 -6.53
C LEU A 10 1.34 -0.99 -6.29
N ALA A 11 0.68 -2.08 -6.67
CA ALA A 11 1.21 -3.42 -6.55
C ALA A 11 2.51 -3.60 -7.35
N GLU A 12 2.47 -3.27 -8.65
CA GLU A 12 3.62 -3.35 -9.56
C GLU A 12 4.79 -2.53 -9.05
N ALA A 13 4.54 -1.26 -8.67
CA ALA A 13 5.59 -0.38 -8.14
C ALA A 13 6.19 -0.89 -6.81
N GLY A 14 5.41 -1.60 -5.99
CA GLY A 14 5.90 -2.23 -4.77
C GLY A 14 6.77 -3.45 -5.07
N GLU A 15 6.31 -4.33 -5.96
CA GLU A 15 7.04 -5.54 -6.37
C GLU A 15 8.39 -5.19 -7.02
N GLU A 16 8.44 -4.16 -7.87
CA GLU A 16 9.68 -3.62 -8.45
C GLU A 16 10.71 -3.17 -7.38
N LYS A 17 10.24 -2.83 -6.17
CA LYS A 17 11.05 -2.42 -5.02
C LYS A 17 11.23 -3.52 -3.99
N GLY A 18 10.89 -4.76 -4.34
CA GLY A 18 11.08 -5.95 -3.51
C GLY A 18 10.05 -6.10 -2.39
N TRP A 19 8.92 -5.39 -2.45
CA TRP A 19 7.82 -5.61 -1.50
C TRP A 19 7.04 -6.86 -1.86
N LEU A 20 6.76 -7.68 -0.85
CA LEU A 20 5.83 -8.80 -0.96
C LEU A 20 4.42 -8.31 -0.67
N ARG A 21 3.51 -8.49 -1.63
CA ARG A 21 2.09 -8.13 -1.49
C ARG A 21 1.26 -9.35 -1.10
N ARG A 22 0.38 -9.17 -0.11
CA ARG A 22 -0.70 -10.09 0.24
C ARG A 22 -2.03 -9.37 0.12
N GLU A 23 -2.91 -9.91 -0.71
CA GLU A 23 -4.29 -9.42 -0.84
C GLU A 23 -5.21 -10.10 0.18
N CYS A 24 -6.14 -9.33 0.74
CA CYS A 24 -7.18 -9.80 1.64
C CYS A 24 -8.43 -8.93 1.46
N ASP A 25 -9.33 -9.37 0.57
CA ASP A 25 -10.52 -8.60 0.18
C ASP A 25 -10.14 -7.19 -0.32
N ARG A 26 -10.60 -6.13 0.34
CA ARG A 26 -10.26 -4.74 0.05
C ARG A 26 -8.94 -4.28 0.68
N VAL A 27 -8.20 -5.16 1.35
CA VAL A 27 -6.96 -4.81 2.04
C VAL A 27 -5.77 -5.42 1.33
N ASP A 28 -4.79 -4.58 0.99
CA ASP A 28 -3.47 -5.04 0.57
C ASP A 28 -2.47 -4.84 1.71
N ILE A 29 -1.63 -5.85 1.92
CA ILE A 29 -0.57 -5.83 2.93
C ILE A 29 0.75 -5.97 2.18
N TYR A 30 1.59 -4.95 2.27
CA TYR A 30 2.94 -4.94 1.72
C TYR A 30 3.94 -5.19 2.84
N LEU A 31 4.85 -6.13 2.64
CA LEU A 31 5.91 -6.49 3.57
C LEU A 31 7.28 -6.34 2.90
N ARG A 32 8.22 -5.69 3.57
CA ARG A 32 9.63 -5.69 3.18
C ARG A 32 10.53 -5.49 4.39
N ASP A 33 11.39 -6.47 4.64
CA ASP A 33 12.25 -6.50 5.83
C ASP A 33 11.45 -6.28 7.13
N ARG A 34 11.72 -5.17 7.83
CA ARG A 34 11.04 -4.74 9.05
C ARG A 34 9.77 -3.90 8.81
N TYR A 35 9.50 -3.53 7.57
CA TYR A 35 8.43 -2.62 7.22
C TYR A 35 7.16 -3.38 6.83
N ARG A 36 6.02 -2.85 7.29
CA ARG A 36 4.69 -3.30 6.86
C ARG A 36 3.83 -2.10 6.51
N VAL A 37 3.18 -2.14 5.36
CA VAL A 37 2.15 -1.18 4.95
C VAL A 37 0.84 -1.92 4.76
N ARG A 38 -0.24 -1.46 5.40
CA ARG A 38 -1.61 -1.96 5.14
C ARG A 38 -2.38 -0.88 4.41
N VAL A 39 -2.98 -1.21 3.28
CA VAL A 39 -3.76 -0.29 2.45
C VAL A 39 -5.18 -0.82 2.35
N ILE A 40 -6.17 0.00 2.72
CA ILE A 40 -7.59 -0.34 2.64
C ILE A 40 -8.18 0.42 1.45
N TRP A 41 -8.54 -0.32 0.41
CA TRP A 41 -9.03 0.18 -0.87
C TRP A 41 -10.52 0.51 -0.85
N GLN A 42 -10.94 1.49 -1.64
CA GLN A 42 -12.33 1.81 -1.98
C GLN A 42 -12.47 1.67 -3.50
N GLY A 43 -12.81 0.47 -3.97
CA GLY A 43 -12.62 0.12 -5.39
C GLY A 43 -11.13 0.07 -5.74
N ASN A 44 -10.79 0.21 -7.02
CA ASN A 44 -9.40 0.14 -7.48
C ASN A 44 -8.71 1.51 -7.60
N ASP A 45 -9.44 2.61 -7.41
CA ASP A 45 -8.96 3.96 -7.76
C ASP A 45 -8.61 4.81 -6.53
N ALA A 46 -9.05 4.42 -5.33
CA ALA A 46 -8.89 5.22 -4.12
C ALA A 46 -8.74 4.36 -2.86
N ILE A 47 -8.24 4.97 -1.77
CA ILE A 47 -8.08 4.29 -0.48
C ILE A 47 -9.00 4.93 0.57
N SER A 48 -9.57 4.10 1.45
CA SER A 48 -10.20 4.55 2.70
C SER A 48 -9.18 4.84 3.79
N GLY A 49 -7.95 4.30 3.66
CA GLY A 49 -6.83 4.62 4.53
C GLY A 49 -5.70 3.61 4.43
N ALA A 50 -4.54 3.98 4.95
CA ALA A 50 -3.37 3.13 5.04
C ALA A 50 -2.63 3.35 6.35
N SER A 51 -1.96 2.31 6.84
CA SER A 51 -1.13 2.33 8.05
C SER A 51 0.27 1.84 7.73
N PHE A 52 1.28 2.51 8.28
CA PHE A 52 2.68 2.14 8.15
C PHE A 52 3.22 1.66 9.50
N PHE A 53 4.03 0.59 9.45
CA PHE A 53 4.70 0.02 10.60
C PHE A 53 6.19 -0.19 10.30
N ASP A 54 7.03 0.07 11.29
CA ASP A 54 8.47 -0.24 11.31
C ASP A 54 8.75 -1.12 12.55
N ASN A 55 9.28 -2.33 12.36
CA ASN A 55 9.49 -3.31 13.43
C ASN A 55 8.21 -3.58 14.25
N GLU A 56 7.06 -3.74 13.58
CA GLU A 56 5.72 -3.90 14.18
C GLU A 56 5.20 -2.70 14.97
N TRP A 57 5.98 -1.63 15.15
CA TRP A 57 5.52 -0.39 15.77
C TRP A 57 4.71 0.42 14.78
N TYR A 58 3.59 0.96 15.23
CA TYR A 58 2.77 1.86 14.42
C TYR A 58 3.46 3.21 14.26
N GLU A 59 3.72 3.60 13.03
CA GLU A 59 4.44 4.84 12.68
C GLU A 59 3.52 5.91 12.12
N GLY A 60 2.40 5.53 11.51
CA GLY A 60 1.46 6.51 11.01
C GLY A 60 0.29 5.97 10.20
N TYR A 61 -0.68 6.86 9.99
CA TYR A 61 -1.88 6.63 9.20
C TYR A 61 -2.07 7.75 8.19
N THR A 62 -2.60 7.42 7.02
CA THR A 62 -2.93 8.38 5.97
C THR A 62 -4.17 7.94 5.19
N ARG A 63 -4.85 8.88 4.53
CA ARG A 63 -5.85 8.62 3.48
C ARG A 63 -5.37 9.02 2.09
N ASP A 64 -4.14 9.53 2.00
CA ASP A 64 -3.51 9.95 0.75
C ASP A 64 -2.67 8.79 0.16
N LEU A 65 -3.08 8.34 -1.03
CA LEU A 65 -2.37 7.30 -1.79
C LEU A 65 -0.96 7.73 -2.19
N ALA A 66 -0.73 9.03 -2.48
CA ALA A 66 0.60 9.52 -2.80
C ALA A 66 1.56 9.31 -1.63
N LYS A 67 1.10 9.50 -0.39
CA LYS A 67 1.90 9.18 0.81
C LYS A 67 2.26 7.70 0.89
N VAL A 68 1.33 6.80 0.57
CA VAL A 68 1.59 5.34 0.52
C VAL A 68 2.68 5.02 -0.51
N ARG A 69 2.62 5.63 -1.70
CA ARG A 69 3.67 5.50 -2.72
C ARG A 69 5.03 5.95 -2.21
N THR A 70 5.11 6.95 -1.33
CA THR A 70 6.40 7.33 -0.70
C THR A 70 6.92 6.31 0.30
N TRP A 71 6.04 5.59 1.01
CA TRP A 71 6.46 4.51 1.91
C TRP A 71 7.02 3.32 1.14
N LEU A 72 6.40 2.92 0.02
CA LEU A 72 6.89 1.81 -0.80
C LEU A 72 8.18 2.12 -1.58
N LYS A 73 8.58 3.40 -1.64
CA LYS A 73 9.88 3.82 -2.19
C LYS A 73 11.05 3.69 -1.19
N LYS A 74 10.77 3.60 0.11
CA LYS A 74 11.80 3.28 1.11
C LYS A 74 12.42 1.95 0.78
#